data_AF-A0A061NLT9-F1
#
_entry.id   AF-A0A061NLT9-F1
#
_cell.length_a   1.000
_cell.length_b   1.000
_cell.length_c   1.000
_cell.angle_alpha   90.00
_cell.angle_beta   90.00
_cell.angle_gamma   90.00
#
_symmetry.space_group_name_H-M   'P 1'
#
loop_
_entity.id
_entity.type
_entity.pdbx_description
1 polymer ?
#
loop_
_entity_poly.entity_id
_entity_poly.type
_entity_poly.pdbx_seq_one_letter_code
_entity_poly.pdbx_strand_id
1 'polypeptide(L)' 'MILAGNSRTKAKLEAAGATVIEYSGAEISYKGTGGPTCLTCPILRV' A
#
# COMPACT_ATOMS: atom_id res chain seq x y z
N MET A 1 -3.52 -2.55 -0.07
CA MET A 1 -2.44 -2.24 0.90
C MET A 1 -1.76 -0.95 0.48
N ILE A 2 -1.36 -0.07 1.40
CA ILE A 2 -0.67 1.19 1.12
C ILE A 2 0.50 1.40 2.09
N LEU A 3 1.46 2.25 1.71
CA LEU A 3 2.55 2.64 2.59
C LEU A 3 2.03 3.51 3.74
N ALA A 4 2.46 3.22 4.98
CA ALA A 4 2.11 4.03 6.15
C ALA A 4 2.57 5.48 5.99
N GLY A 5 1.78 6.42 6.52
CA GLY A 5 2.05 7.87 6.43
C GLY A 5 1.30 8.58 5.30
N ASN A 6 0.54 7.86 4.47
CA ASN A 6 -0.24 8.44 3.38
C ASN A 6 -1.71 8.72 3.79
N SER A 7 -1.89 9.55 4.82
CA SER A 7 -3.17 9.80 5.49
C SER A 7 -4.28 10.33 4.57
N ARG A 8 -3.95 11.24 3.64
CA ARG A 8 -4.92 11.80 2.69
C ARG A 8 -5.43 10.73 1.72
N THR A 9 -4.54 9.86 1.24
CA THR A 9 -4.90 8.80 0.29
C THR A 9 -5.69 7.71 1.00
N LYS A 10 -5.29 7.34 2.22
CA LYS A 10 -6.03 6.42 3.09
C LYS A 10 -7.48 6.86 3.28
N ALA A 11 -7.69 8.10 3.73
CA ALA A 11 -9.04 8.62 3.98
C ALA A 11 -9.93 8.62 2.73
N LYS A 12 -9.37 8.91 1.55
CA LYS A 12 -10.11 8.84 0.28
C LYS A 12 -10.49 7.41 -0.10
N LEU A 13 -9.59 6.46 0.10
CA LEU A 13 -9.85 5.05 -0.20
C LEU A 13 -10.88 4.46 0.77
N GLU A 14 -10.79 4.78 2.06
CA GLU A 14 -11.78 4.38 3.05
C GLU A 14 -13.15 5.00 2.78
N ALA A 15 -13.21 6.29 2.42
CA ALA A 15 -14.46 6.96 2.04
C ALA A 15 -15.09 6.37 0.76
N ALA A 16 -14.27 5.80 -0.13
CA ALA A 16 -14.73 5.05 -1.30
C ALA A 16 -15.19 3.62 -0.96
N GLY A 17 -15.19 3.24 0.32
CA GLY A 17 -15.62 1.91 0.80
C GLY A 17 -14.57 0.82 0.68
N ALA A 18 -13.31 1.16 0.38
CA ALA A 18 -12.23 0.18 0.29
C ALA A 18 -11.64 -0.14 1.68
N THR A 19 -11.36 -1.41 1.94
CA THR A 19 -10.58 -1.82 3.11
C THR A 19 -9.10 -1.49 2.89
N VAL A 20 -8.57 -0.54 3.67
CA VAL A 20 -7.18 -0.10 3.54
C VAL A 20 -6.31 -0.72 4.63
N ILE A 21 -5.28 -1.45 4.20
CA ILE A 21 -4.26 -2.05 5.08
C ILE A 21 -2.95 -1.27 4.89
N GLU A 22 -2.34 -0.81 5.97
CA GLU A 22 -1.06 -0.10 5.96
C GLU A 22 0.11 -1.04 6.30
N TYR A 23 1.28 -0.73 5.76
CA TYR A 23 2.55 -1.39 6.15
C TYR A 23 3.67 -0.38 6.34
N SER A 24 4.63 -0.71 7.21
CA SER A 24 5.87 0.06 7.37
C SER A 24 6.83 -0.27 6.24
N GLY A 25 7.16 0.72 5.40
CA GLY A 25 8.09 0.53 4.28
C GLY A 25 9.27 1.49 4.29
N ALA A 26 9.73 1.92 5.48
CA ALA A 26 10.91 2.78 5.60
C ALA A 26 12.15 2.17 4.92
N GLU A 27 12.39 0.87 5.11
CA GLU A 27 13.57 0.19 4.57
C GLU A 27 13.36 -0.37 3.16
N ILE A 28 12.15 -0.85 2.86
CA ILE A 28 11.85 -1.58 1.61
C ILE A 28 11.22 -0.72 0.51
N SER A 29 10.50 0.34 0.86
CA SER A 29 9.73 1.15 -0.08
C SER A 29 10.26 2.58 -0.22
N TYR A 30 10.64 3.22 0.89
CA TYR A 30 11.14 4.60 0.86
C TYR A 30 12.53 4.67 0.24
N LYS A 31 13.44 3.78 0.68
CA LYS A 31 14.80 3.69 0.13
C LYS A 31 14.85 3.06 -1.27
N GLY A 32 14.00 2.05 -1.52
CA GLY A 32 13.95 1.31 -2.77
C GLY A 32 12.93 1.82 -3.80
N THR A 33 12.28 2.96 -3.52
CA THR A 33 11.27 3.64 -4.35
C THR A 33 10.10 2.77 -4.87
N GLY A 34 9.83 1.63 -4.24
CA GLY A 34 8.81 0.65 -4.67
C GLY A 34 7.57 0.61 -3.77
N GLY A 35 6.38 0.73 -4.36
CA GLY A 35 5.11 0.53 -3.66
C GLY A 35 4.76 -0.95 -3.44
N PRO A 36 3.71 -1.27 -2.68
CA PRO A 36 3.34 -2.66 -2.37
C PRO A 36 3.09 -3.48 -3.63
N THR A 37 2.48 -2.90 -4.66
CA THR A 37 2.22 -3.58 -5.94
C THR A 37 3.52 -3.95 -6.67
N CYS A 38 4.55 -3.11 -6.60
CA CYS A 38 5.87 -3.39 -7.18
C CYS A 38 6.58 -4.56 -6.46
N LEU A 39 6.23 -4.80 -5.19
CA LEU A 39 6.84 -5.82 -4.33
C LEU A 39 6.06 -7.15 -4.36
N THR A 40 4.94 -7.22 -5.07
CA THR A 40 4.09 -8.42 -5.12
C THR A 40 3.99 -8.95 -6.55
N CYS A 41 4.17 -10.27 -6.71
CA CYS A 41 3.90 -10.99 -7.96
C CYS A 41 2.86 -12.09 -7.66
N PRO A 42 1.56 -11.82 -7.82
CA PRO A 42 0.52 -12.77 -7.48
C PRO A 42 0.54 -13.97 -8.43
N ILE A 43 0.68 -15.17 -7.87
CA ILE A 43 0.72 -16.44 -8.62
C ILE A 43 -0.68 -16.86 -9.07
N LEU A 44 -1.69 -16.59 -8.25
CA LEU A 44 -3.10 -16.90 -8.52
C LEU A 44 -3.96 -15.71 -8.08
N ARG A 45 -4.98 -15.41 -8.88
CA ARG A 45 -6.08 -14.51 -8.51
C ARG A 45 -7.37 -15.29 -8.79
N VAL A 46 -8.10 -15.65 -7.74
CA VAL A 46 -9.40 -16.33 -7.78
C VAL A 46 -10.47 -15.44 -7.18
#